data_AF-X1DK39-F1
#
_entry.id   AF-X1DK39-F1
#
_cell.length_a   1.000
_cell.length_b   1.000
_cell.length_c   1.000
_cell.angle_alpha   90.00
_cell.angle_beta   90.00
_cell.angle_gamma   90.00
#
_symmetry.space_group_name_H-M   'P 1'
#
loop_
_entity.id
_entity.type
_entity.pdbx_description
1 polymer ?
#
loop_
_entity_poly.entity_id
_entity_poly.type
_entity_poly.pdbx_seq_one_letter_code
_entity_poly.pdbx_strand_id
1 'polypeptide(L)'
;VSYDIKPNLSMLGKKYGSLVPKIRDALFSESSVRIALKVKNDKNVSLVVEGRKIELLPEEVLVDIKNKEGFGVESDGEFTVGLPTAIAGELLEEGFCRELVHQIQNLRKEAGFEIENTIDTAIESAVKEDVLNKFKNYIMKETLSKSLSSEFKEDMFVKEVKVNDEKIKIGIKVVGSIV
;
A
#
# COMPACT_ATOMS: atom_id res chain seq x y z
N VAL A 1 -7.59 8.53 12.21
CA VAL A 1 -6.97 7.79 13.33
C VAL A 1 -8.07 7.58 14.36
N SER A 2 -8.30 6.33 14.80
CA SER A 2 -9.21 6.08 15.91
C SER A 2 -8.36 5.85 17.15
N TYR A 3 -8.66 6.57 18.22
CA TYR A 3 -8.01 6.37 19.51
C TYR A 3 -8.92 5.50 20.37
N ASP A 4 -8.40 4.38 20.83
CA ASP A 4 -9.07 3.49 21.79
C ASP A 4 -8.65 3.93 23.18
N ILE A 5 -9.57 4.53 23.92
CA ILE A 5 -9.31 5.07 25.26
C ILE A 5 -9.78 4.07 26.29
N LYS A 6 -8.90 3.74 27.22
CA LYS A 6 -9.21 2.84 28.33
C LYS A 6 -8.86 3.53 29.66
N PRO A 7 -9.71 3.42 30.69
CA PRO A 7 -9.32 3.83 32.04
C PRO A 7 -8.21 2.93 32.56
N ASN A 8 -7.19 3.49 33.22
CA ASN A 8 -6.19 2.71 33.95
C ASN A 8 -6.82 2.18 35.25
N LEU A 9 -7.40 0.97 35.18
CA LEU A 9 -8.15 0.36 36.29
C LEU A 9 -7.30 0.18 37.56
N SER A 10 -5.99 -0.04 37.43
CA SER A 10 -5.09 -0.22 38.57
C SER A 10 -4.91 1.06 39.39
N MET A 11 -4.90 2.22 38.75
CA MET A 11 -4.80 3.53 39.42
C MET A 11 -6.17 4.04 39.83
N LEU A 12 -7.13 4.01 38.90
CA LEU A 12 -8.49 4.52 39.14
C LEU A 12 -9.26 3.66 40.14
N GLY A 13 -9.01 2.35 40.20
CA GLY A 13 -9.59 1.46 41.21
C GLY A 13 -9.20 1.83 42.64
N LYS A 14 -7.94 2.23 42.86
CA LYS A 14 -7.45 2.66 44.19
C LYS A 14 -8.04 4.01 44.62
N LYS A 15 -8.28 4.92 43.67
CA LYS A 15 -8.67 6.31 43.94
C LYS A 15 -10.18 6.52 43.92
N TYR A 16 -10.88 5.86 43.02
CA TYR A 16 -12.30 6.10 42.74
C TYR A 16 -13.20 4.87 42.95
N GLY A 17 -12.63 3.67 43.10
CA GLY A 17 -13.34 2.46 43.51
C GLY A 17 -14.65 2.21 42.74
N SER A 18 -15.79 2.36 43.43
CA SER A 18 -17.13 2.15 42.86
C SER A 18 -17.53 3.14 41.75
N LEU A 19 -16.81 4.25 41.58
CA LEU A 19 -17.05 5.25 40.52
C LEU A 19 -16.36 4.91 39.20
N VAL A 20 -15.45 3.92 39.17
CA VAL A 20 -14.70 3.54 37.97
C VAL A 20 -15.59 3.20 36.77
N PRO A 21 -16.71 2.43 36.91
CA PRO A 21 -17.60 2.18 35.79
C PRO A 21 -18.19 3.46 35.20
N LYS A 22 -18.55 4.43 36.05
CA LYS A 22 -19.14 5.71 35.60
C LYS A 22 -18.11 6.62 34.93
N ILE A 23 -16.86 6.61 35.44
CA ILE A 23 -15.74 7.32 34.80
C ILE A 23 -15.47 6.72 33.42
N ARG A 24 -15.51 5.39 33.30
CA ARG A 24 -15.36 4.70 32.03
C ARG A 24 -16.45 5.11 31.03
N ASP A 25 -17.69 5.12 31.46
CA ASP A 25 -18.81 5.49 30.58
C ASP A 25 -18.72 6.97 30.16
N ALA A 26 -18.30 7.86 31.07
CA ALA A 26 -18.04 9.26 30.74
C ALA A 26 -16.87 9.43 29.74
N LEU A 27 -15.79 8.66 29.89
CA LEU A 27 -14.67 8.63 28.93
C LEU A 27 -15.12 8.20 27.53
N PHE A 28 -16.01 7.22 27.43
CA PHE A 28 -16.54 6.74 26.15
C PHE A 28 -17.57 7.69 25.52
N SER A 29 -18.25 8.51 26.33
CA SER A 29 -19.19 9.51 25.83
C SER A 29 -18.52 10.77 25.27
N GLU A 30 -17.25 11.00 25.63
CA GLU A 30 -16.45 12.13 25.17
C GLU A 30 -15.69 11.82 23.86
N SER A 31 -15.23 12.88 23.19
CA SER A 31 -14.48 12.71 21.94
C SER A 31 -13.13 12.03 22.20
N SER A 32 -12.93 10.84 21.61
CA SER A 32 -11.70 10.08 21.80
C SER A 32 -10.45 10.78 21.27
N VAL A 33 -10.60 11.58 20.22
CA VAL A 33 -9.51 12.42 19.70
C VAL A 33 -9.12 13.51 20.70
N ARG A 34 -10.08 14.17 21.35
CA ARG A 34 -9.79 15.25 22.33
C ARG A 34 -9.09 14.72 23.57
N ILE A 35 -9.54 13.58 24.09
CA ILE A 35 -8.92 12.97 25.27
C ILE A 35 -7.50 12.49 24.93
N ALA A 36 -7.32 11.81 23.80
CA ALA A 36 -5.99 11.37 23.35
C ALA A 36 -4.99 12.53 23.22
N LEU A 37 -5.42 13.66 22.63
CA LEU A 37 -4.59 14.87 22.52
C LEU A 37 -4.24 15.50 23.87
N LYS A 38 -5.15 15.45 24.86
CA LYS A 38 -4.86 15.95 26.21
C LYS A 38 -3.84 15.07 26.92
N VAL A 39 -4.07 13.77 26.93
CA VAL A 39 -3.19 12.78 27.58
C VAL A 39 -1.79 12.83 26.97
N LYS A 40 -1.69 12.91 25.64
CA LYS A 40 -0.41 12.99 24.92
C LYS A 40 0.38 14.29 25.19
N ASN A 41 -0.31 15.36 25.57
CA ASN A 41 0.30 16.65 25.92
C ASN A 41 0.49 16.83 27.44
N ASP A 42 0.48 15.75 28.21
CA ASP A 42 0.56 15.75 29.68
C ASP A 42 -0.49 16.66 30.35
N LYS A 43 -1.67 16.77 29.75
CA LYS A 43 -2.79 17.55 30.28
C LYS A 43 -3.84 16.65 30.91
N ASN A 44 -4.35 17.10 32.07
CA ASN A 44 -5.43 16.43 32.77
C ASN A 44 -6.71 16.37 31.93
N VAL A 45 -7.44 15.27 32.07
CA VAL A 45 -8.75 15.06 31.45
C VAL A 45 -9.82 15.35 32.49
N SER A 46 -10.50 16.48 32.33
CA SER A 46 -11.67 16.80 33.15
C SER A 46 -12.93 16.12 32.61
N LEU A 47 -13.64 15.41 33.47
CA LEU A 47 -14.92 14.76 33.18
C LEU A 47 -15.97 15.20 34.19
N VAL A 48 -17.24 15.18 33.81
CA VAL A 48 -18.36 15.36 34.73
C VAL A 48 -19.03 14.00 34.93
N VAL A 49 -18.97 13.49 36.15
CA VAL A 49 -19.54 12.19 36.53
C VAL A 49 -20.52 12.44 37.67
N GLU A 50 -21.80 12.14 37.46
CA GLU A 50 -22.88 12.38 38.44
C GLU A 50 -22.94 13.82 38.99
N GLY A 51 -22.71 14.81 38.11
CA GLY A 51 -22.70 16.23 38.49
C GLY A 51 -21.45 16.68 39.26
N ARG A 52 -20.46 15.80 39.46
CA ARG A 52 -19.16 16.14 40.05
C ARG A 52 -18.09 16.24 38.97
N LYS A 53 -17.26 17.28 39.05
CA LYS A 53 -16.08 17.41 38.19
C LYS A 53 -14.97 16.50 38.73
N ILE A 54 -14.51 15.57 37.90
CA ILE A 54 -13.39 14.67 38.18
C ILE A 54 -12.26 15.05 37.23
N GLU A 55 -11.04 15.15 37.75
CA GLU A 55 -9.84 15.35 36.94
C GLU A 55 -9.00 14.08 36.97
N LEU A 56 -8.79 13.51 35.79
CA LEU A 56 -7.92 12.37 35.57
C LEU A 56 -6.54 12.86 35.12
N LEU A 57 -5.50 12.34 35.72
CA LEU A 57 -4.13 12.54 35.27
C LEU A 57 -3.88 11.80 33.95
N PRO A 58 -2.91 12.22 33.13
CA PRO A 58 -2.53 11.52 31.91
C PRO A 58 -2.24 10.03 32.14
N GLU A 59 -1.53 9.70 33.22
CA GLU A 59 -1.18 8.31 33.61
C GLU A 59 -2.40 7.45 33.98
N GLU A 60 -3.51 8.09 34.34
CA GLU A 60 -4.77 7.42 34.71
C GLU A 60 -5.61 7.03 33.47
N VAL A 61 -5.18 7.42 32.26
CA VAL A 61 -5.86 7.16 30.99
C VAL A 61 -4.91 6.49 30.00
N LEU A 62 -5.26 5.28 29.56
CA LEU A 62 -4.53 4.54 28.55
C LEU A 62 -5.08 4.92 27.16
N VAL A 63 -4.20 5.28 26.23
CA VAL A 63 -4.54 5.66 24.86
C VAL A 63 -3.84 4.71 23.90
N ASP A 64 -4.62 3.84 23.27
CA ASP A 64 -4.15 2.97 22.20
C ASP A 64 -4.50 3.60 20.84
N ILE A 65 -3.56 3.59 19.90
CA ILE A 65 -3.82 3.99 18.52
C ILE A 65 -4.37 2.78 17.77
N LYS A 66 -5.65 2.82 17.40
CA LYS A 66 -6.19 1.87 16.43
C LYS A 66 -5.94 2.40 15.02
N ASN A 67 -5.03 1.73 14.32
CA ASN A 67 -4.82 1.93 12.89
C ASN A 67 -6.16 1.75 12.17
N LYS A 68 -6.47 2.69 11.28
CA LYS A 68 -7.63 2.53 10.40
C LYS A 68 -7.30 1.42 9.42
N GLU A 69 -8.15 0.41 9.30
CA GLU A 69 -7.97 -0.66 8.30
C GLU A 69 -7.74 -0.04 6.90
N GLY A 70 -6.75 -0.56 6.18
CA GLY A 70 -6.33 -0.05 4.87
C GLY A 70 -5.40 1.17 4.91
N PHE A 71 -4.89 1.57 6.07
CA PHE A 71 -3.88 2.63 6.22
C PHE A 71 -2.71 2.19 7.10
N GLY A 72 -1.48 2.43 6.63
CA GLY A 72 -0.30 2.47 7.46
C GLY A 72 -0.26 3.83 8.16
N VAL A 73 -0.27 3.85 9.49
CA VAL A 73 -0.33 5.08 10.26
C VAL A 73 0.92 5.19 11.13
N GLU A 74 1.63 6.31 11.02
CA GLU A 74 2.81 6.60 11.81
C GLU A 74 2.68 8.00 12.41
N SER A 75 3.23 8.20 13.61
CA SER A 75 3.11 9.47 14.34
C SER A 75 4.45 9.88 14.92
N ASP A 76 4.78 11.16 14.79
CA ASP A 76 5.93 11.82 15.39
C ASP A 76 5.48 13.13 16.05
N GLY A 77 5.63 13.22 17.37
CA GLY A 77 5.12 14.36 18.14
C GLY A 77 3.63 14.62 17.89
N GLU A 78 3.27 15.84 17.48
CA GLU A 78 1.89 16.23 17.16
C GLU A 78 1.44 15.81 15.74
N PHE A 79 2.36 15.30 14.90
CA PHE A 79 2.07 14.94 13.52
C PHE A 79 1.68 13.47 13.41
N THR A 80 0.67 13.20 12.59
CA THR A 80 0.28 11.84 12.22
C THR A 80 0.13 11.75 10.72
N VAL A 81 0.86 10.82 10.11
CA VAL A 81 0.78 10.50 8.68
C VAL A 81 0.00 9.20 8.53
N GLY A 82 -0.96 9.19 7.61
CA GLY A 82 -1.66 7.99 7.19
C GLY A 82 -1.43 7.74 5.71
N LEU A 83 -0.81 6.61 5.37
CA LEU A 83 -0.63 6.16 3.99
C LEU A 83 -1.68 5.10 3.65
N PRO A 84 -2.54 5.30 2.63
CA PRO A 84 -3.41 4.24 2.14
C PRO A 84 -2.56 3.05 1.67
N THR A 85 -2.86 1.85 2.15
CA THR A 85 -2.14 0.62 1.76
C THR A 85 -2.88 -0.14 0.66
N ALA A 86 -4.09 0.29 0.29
CA ALA A 86 -4.82 -0.30 -0.82
C ALA A 86 -4.12 0.06 -2.13
N ILE A 87 -3.61 -0.94 -2.84
CA ILE A 87 -3.09 -0.79 -4.19
C ILE A 87 -4.29 -0.70 -5.12
N ALA A 88 -4.43 0.43 -5.82
CA ALA A 88 -5.47 0.60 -6.83
C ALA A 88 -5.24 -0.40 -8.00
N GLY A 89 -6.31 -0.84 -8.65
CA GLY A 89 -6.22 -1.77 -9.78
C GLY A 89 -5.28 -1.28 -10.89
N GLU A 90 -5.29 0.02 -11.19
CA GLU A 90 -4.39 0.63 -12.17
C GLU A 90 -2.91 0.50 -11.79
N LEU A 91 -2.57 0.55 -10.50
CA LEU A 91 -1.19 0.37 -10.03
C LEU A 91 -0.73 -1.08 -10.15
N LEU A 92 -1.65 -2.06 -10.03
CA LEU A 92 -1.34 -3.46 -10.29
C LEU A 92 -1.08 -3.70 -11.78
N GLU A 93 -1.87 -3.10 -12.66
CA GLU A 93 -1.68 -3.16 -14.10
C GLU A 93 -0.34 -2.52 -14.53
N GLU A 94 -0.02 -1.35 -13.97
CA GLU A 94 1.26 -0.68 -14.20
C GLU A 94 2.44 -1.53 -13.70
N GLY A 95 2.34 -2.09 -12.50
CA GLY A 95 3.35 -2.97 -11.93
C GLY A 95 3.61 -4.20 -12.80
N PHE A 96 2.54 -4.85 -13.26
CA PHE A 96 2.62 -5.96 -14.21
C PHE A 96 3.33 -5.55 -15.51
N CYS A 97 2.98 -4.38 -16.05
CA CYS A 97 3.59 -3.87 -17.27
C CYS A 97 5.09 -3.58 -17.11
N ARG A 98 5.50 -3.00 -15.97
CA ARG A 98 6.92 -2.74 -15.66
C ARG A 98 7.72 -4.03 -15.55
N GLU A 99 7.16 -5.06 -14.91
CA GLU A 99 7.80 -6.36 -14.84
C GLU A 99 7.91 -7.02 -16.21
N LEU A 100 6.88 -6.89 -17.06
CA LEU A 100 6.91 -7.40 -18.43
C LEU A 100 8.02 -6.75 -19.26
N VAL A 101 8.18 -5.43 -19.17
CA VAL A 101 9.28 -4.69 -19.81
C VAL A 101 10.64 -5.20 -19.31
N HIS A 102 10.77 -5.40 -18.00
CA HIS A 102 11.99 -5.95 -17.41
C HIS A 102 12.32 -7.35 -17.96
N GLN A 103 11.33 -8.23 -18.09
CA GLN A 103 11.54 -9.57 -18.67
C GLN A 103 11.94 -9.49 -20.16
N ILE A 104 11.30 -8.64 -20.97
CA ILE A 104 11.67 -8.45 -22.37
C ILE A 104 13.13 -7.96 -22.48
N GLN A 105 13.54 -7.02 -21.63
CA GLN A 105 14.90 -6.50 -21.64
C GLN A 105 15.94 -7.55 -21.22
N ASN A 106 15.60 -8.43 -20.28
CA ASN A 106 16.46 -9.54 -19.92
C ASN A 106 16.57 -10.55 -21.08
N LEU A 107 15.47 -10.85 -21.77
CA LEU A 107 15.48 -11.69 -22.97
C LEU A 107 16.37 -11.12 -24.07
N ARG A 108 16.35 -9.79 -24.29
CA ARG A 108 17.25 -9.13 -25.25
C ARG A 108 18.72 -9.39 -24.92
N LYS A 109 19.10 -9.26 -23.64
CA LYS A 109 20.47 -9.54 -23.18
C LYS A 109 20.84 -11.02 -23.35
N GLU A 110 19.94 -11.92 -22.97
CA GLU A 110 20.15 -13.36 -23.11
C GLU A 110 20.28 -13.80 -24.57
N ALA A 111 19.50 -13.19 -25.47
CA ALA A 111 19.57 -13.43 -26.91
C ALA A 111 20.79 -12.76 -27.58
N GLY A 112 21.60 -12.01 -26.83
CA GLY A 112 22.79 -11.33 -27.33
C GLY A 112 22.49 -10.14 -28.24
N PHE A 113 21.34 -9.48 -28.06
CA PHE A 113 20.97 -8.32 -28.87
C PHE A 113 21.71 -7.07 -28.39
N GLU A 114 22.07 -6.21 -29.34
CA GLU A 114 22.67 -4.92 -29.04
C GLU A 114 21.62 -3.95 -28.47
N ILE A 115 22.10 -2.95 -27.73
CA ILE A 115 21.24 -1.96 -27.05
C ILE A 115 20.36 -1.20 -28.07
N GLU A 116 20.93 -0.90 -29.23
CA GLU A 116 20.32 -0.17 -30.34
C GLU A 116 19.40 -1.02 -31.23
N ASN A 117 19.38 -2.34 -31.07
CA ASN A 117 18.51 -3.19 -31.88
C ASN A 117 17.03 -2.91 -31.61
N THR A 118 16.27 -2.78 -32.70
CA THR A 118 14.81 -2.73 -32.67
C THR A 118 14.26 -4.13 -32.89
N ILE A 119 13.18 -4.48 -32.20
CA ILE A 119 12.63 -5.85 -32.19
C ILE A 119 11.17 -5.92 -32.63
N ASP A 120 10.73 -7.10 -33.07
CA ASP A 120 9.34 -7.53 -33.01
C ASP A 120 9.15 -8.33 -31.72
N THR A 121 8.04 -8.09 -31.00
CA THR A 121 7.71 -8.80 -29.75
C THR A 121 6.38 -9.54 -29.89
N ALA A 122 6.37 -10.81 -29.51
CA ALA A 122 5.20 -11.65 -29.40
C ALA A 122 4.95 -12.00 -27.92
N ILE A 123 3.71 -11.86 -27.45
CA ILE A 123 3.33 -12.19 -26.07
C ILE A 123 2.04 -12.99 -26.09
N GLU A 124 2.03 -14.12 -25.39
CA GLU A 124 0.82 -14.90 -25.22
C GLU A 124 -0.15 -14.14 -24.28
N SER A 125 -1.26 -13.64 -24.83
CA SER A 125 -2.15 -12.66 -24.18
C SER A 125 -3.24 -13.26 -23.29
N ALA A 126 -3.30 -14.58 -23.15
CA ALA A 126 -4.44 -15.30 -22.57
C ALA A 126 -4.83 -14.86 -21.15
N VAL A 127 -3.92 -14.17 -20.43
CA VAL A 127 -4.17 -13.76 -19.05
C VAL A 127 -4.53 -12.27 -18.90
N LYS A 128 -4.09 -11.38 -19.81
CA LYS A 128 -4.23 -9.90 -19.63
C LYS A 128 -4.20 -9.08 -20.93
N GLU A 129 -5.02 -9.43 -21.91
CA GLU A 129 -5.07 -8.71 -23.19
C GLU A 129 -5.42 -7.21 -23.04
N ASP A 130 -6.37 -6.86 -22.17
CA ASP A 130 -6.75 -5.47 -21.92
C ASP A 130 -5.59 -4.62 -21.38
N VAL A 131 -4.78 -5.19 -20.48
CA VAL A 131 -3.60 -4.51 -19.91
C VAL A 131 -2.52 -4.33 -20.98
N LEU A 132 -2.27 -5.36 -21.79
CA LEU A 132 -1.33 -5.29 -22.91
C LEU A 132 -1.75 -4.20 -23.90
N ASN A 133 -3.03 -4.10 -24.22
CA ASN A 133 -3.56 -3.06 -25.11
C ASN A 133 -3.43 -1.67 -24.48
N LYS A 134 -3.79 -1.52 -23.20
CA LYS A 134 -3.69 -0.25 -22.46
C LYS A 134 -2.25 0.28 -22.41
N PHE A 135 -1.27 -0.60 -22.20
CA PHE A 135 0.15 -0.21 -22.05
C PHE A 135 1.01 -0.49 -23.29
N LYS A 136 0.42 -0.86 -24.42
CA LYS A 136 1.13 -1.26 -25.65
C LYS A 136 2.22 -0.27 -26.06
N ASN A 137 1.88 1.02 -26.11
CA ASN A 137 2.82 2.07 -26.53
C ASN A 137 3.99 2.22 -25.55
N TYR A 138 3.74 2.07 -24.25
CA TYR A 138 4.77 2.12 -23.23
C TYR A 138 5.73 0.93 -23.36
N ILE A 139 5.19 -0.29 -23.45
CA ILE A 139 5.99 -1.52 -23.62
C ILE A 139 6.87 -1.41 -24.86
N MET A 140 6.28 -1.04 -26.00
CA MET A 140 7.00 -0.92 -27.27
C MET A 140 8.11 0.13 -27.20
N LYS A 141 7.84 1.29 -26.60
CA LYS A 141 8.84 2.36 -26.44
C LYS A 141 10.00 1.92 -25.57
N GLU A 142 9.73 1.35 -24.40
CA GLU A 142 10.77 0.95 -23.44
C GLU A 142 11.59 -0.24 -23.91
N THR A 143 11.08 -1.04 -24.87
CA THR A 143 11.75 -2.25 -25.39
C THR A 143 12.27 -2.09 -26.82
N LEU A 144 12.21 -0.90 -27.41
CA LEU A 144 12.49 -0.64 -28.84
C LEU A 144 11.73 -1.60 -29.78
N SER A 145 10.52 -2.01 -29.39
CA SER A 145 9.71 -2.91 -30.19
C SER A 145 8.95 -2.13 -31.27
N LYS A 146 9.02 -2.59 -32.52
CA LYS A 146 8.27 -2.05 -33.66
C LYS A 146 6.87 -2.65 -33.77
N SER A 147 6.68 -3.86 -33.24
CA SER A 147 5.38 -4.51 -33.17
C SER A 147 5.17 -5.23 -31.83
N LEU A 148 3.90 -5.41 -31.46
CA LEU A 148 3.48 -6.23 -30.33
C LEU A 148 2.24 -7.03 -30.76
N SER A 149 2.36 -8.35 -30.80
CA SER A 149 1.31 -9.29 -31.25
C SER A 149 1.22 -10.53 -30.36
N SER A 150 0.17 -11.33 -30.54
CA SER A 150 0.04 -12.66 -29.93
C SER A 150 0.58 -13.80 -30.80
N GLU A 151 1.02 -13.48 -32.02
CA GLU A 151 1.53 -14.44 -32.99
C GLU A 151 3.05 -14.61 -32.85
N PHE A 152 3.49 -15.86 -32.67
CA PHE A 152 4.91 -16.22 -32.60
C PHE A 152 5.41 -16.66 -33.99
N LYS A 153 6.52 -16.07 -34.43
CA LYS A 153 7.21 -16.45 -35.69
C LYS A 153 8.29 -17.50 -35.38
N GLU A 154 8.61 -18.37 -36.34
CA GLU A 154 9.55 -19.49 -36.15
C GLU A 154 10.97 -19.06 -35.78
N ASP A 155 11.37 -17.84 -36.15
CA ASP A 155 12.72 -17.30 -35.93
C ASP A 155 12.81 -16.33 -34.74
N MET A 156 11.80 -16.33 -33.87
CA MET A 156 11.85 -15.60 -32.61
C MET A 156 12.66 -16.38 -31.56
N PHE A 157 13.41 -15.63 -30.75
CA PHE A 157 13.92 -16.14 -29.49
C PHE A 157 12.76 -16.17 -28.49
N VAL A 158 12.30 -17.37 -28.15
CA VAL A 158 11.09 -17.57 -27.34
C VAL A 158 11.45 -18.18 -25.98
N LYS A 159 10.89 -17.61 -24.91
CA LYS A 159 11.04 -18.13 -23.56
C LYS A 159 9.75 -17.96 -22.76
N GLU A 160 9.53 -18.89 -21.84
CA GLU A 160 8.54 -18.73 -20.77
C GLU A 160 9.19 -18.03 -19.58
N VAL A 161 8.59 -16.93 -19.14
CA VAL A 161 9.03 -16.14 -17.98
C VAL A 161 7.91 -16.05 -16.95
N LYS A 162 8.28 -15.83 -15.70
CA LYS A 162 7.33 -15.56 -14.62
C LYS A 162 7.18 -14.05 -14.46
N VAL A 163 5.98 -13.51 -14.69
CA VAL A 163 5.63 -12.12 -14.42
C VAL A 163 4.67 -12.13 -13.24
N ASN A 164 5.14 -11.64 -12.09
CA ASN A 164 4.48 -11.84 -10.79
C ASN A 164 4.25 -13.33 -10.49
N ASP A 165 3.01 -13.81 -10.56
CA ASP A 165 2.63 -15.22 -10.34
C ASP A 165 2.13 -15.92 -11.61
N GLU A 166 2.21 -15.26 -12.75
CA GLU A 166 1.75 -15.78 -14.03
C GLU A 166 2.93 -16.21 -14.90
N LYS A 167 2.77 -17.34 -15.58
CA LYS A 167 3.71 -17.81 -16.61
C LYS A 167 3.29 -17.22 -17.94
N ILE A 168 4.19 -16.49 -18.57
CA ILE A 168 3.94 -15.80 -19.83
C ILE A 168 5.02 -16.21 -20.82
N LYS A 169 4.58 -16.61 -22.01
CA LYS A 169 5.47 -16.87 -23.13
C LYS A 169 5.74 -15.57 -23.88
N ILE A 170 7.01 -15.25 -24.08
CA ILE A 170 7.48 -14.06 -24.79
C ILE A 170 8.42 -14.48 -25.90
N GLY A 171 8.21 -13.95 -27.10
CA GLY A 171 9.05 -14.11 -28.27
C GLY A 171 9.61 -12.77 -28.70
N ILE A 172 10.90 -12.70 -28.99
CA ILE A 172 11.54 -11.49 -29.51
C ILE A 172 12.38 -11.79 -30.74
N LYS A 173 12.43 -10.85 -31.68
CA LYS A 173 13.27 -10.96 -32.88
C LYS A 173 13.80 -9.59 -33.28
N VAL A 174 15.10 -9.49 -33.59
CA VAL A 174 15.67 -8.27 -34.16
C VAL A 174 15.12 -8.04 -35.57
N VAL A 175 14.67 -6.81 -35.84
CA VAL A 175 14.17 -6.38 -37.15
C VAL A 175 14.92 -5.16 -37.69
N GLY A 176 15.83 -4.57 -36.92
CA GLY A 176 16.62 -3.41 -37.33
C GLY A 176 17.43 -2.80 -36.19
N SER A 177 17.93 -1.59 -36.41
CA SER A 177 18.65 -0.77 -35.42
C SER A 177 18.10 0.65 -35.43
N ILE A 178 18.27 1.39 -34.33
CA ILE A 178 17.95 2.82 -34.26
C ILE A 178 19.10 3.73 -34.75
N VAL A 179 20.25 3.13 -35.11
CA VAL A 179 21.43 3.81 -35.68
C VAL A 179 21.50 3.56 -37.18
#